data_AF-A0AAQ3ILQ5-F1
#
_entry.id   AF-A0AAQ3ILQ5-F1
#
_cell.length_a   1.000
_cell.length_b   1.000
_cell.length_c   1.000
_cell.angle_alpha   90.00
_cell.angle_beta   90.00
_cell.angle_gamma   90.00
#
_symmetry.space_group_name_H-M   'P 1'
#
loop_
_entity.id
_entity.type
_entity.pdbx_description
1 polymer ?
#
loop_
_entity_poly.entity_id
_entity_poly.type
_entity_poly.pdbx_seq_one_letter_code
_entity_poly.pdbx_strand_id
1 'polypeptide(L)' 'MSDFETGMRYVRATLGFEGLVLTEEEEKLLERRFHGEITEEEYIQKAFELSLM' A
#
# COMPACT_ATOMS: atom_id res chain seq x y z
N MET A 1 0.54 18.18 5.29
CA MET A 1 0.41 16.86 4.65
C MET A 1 0.05 15.88 5.75
N SER A 2 -0.84 14.92 5.52
CA SER A 2 -1.12 13.88 6.51
C SER A 2 0.09 12.96 6.68
N ASP A 3 0.14 12.23 7.79
CA ASP A 3 1.17 11.20 8.02
C ASP A 3 1.10 10.11 6.94
N PHE A 4 -0.10 9.78 6.46
CA PHE A 4 -0.32 8.86 5.33
C PHE A 4 0.35 9.36 4.04
N GLU A 5 0.09 10.60 3.63
CA GLU A 5 0.68 11.19 2.42
C GLU A 5 2.21 11.23 2.49
N THR A 6 2.75 11.48 3.68
CA THR A 6 4.20 11.44 3.91
C THR A 6 4.75 10.02 3.76
N GLY A 7 4.08 9.03 4.33
CA GLY A 7 4.42 7.61 4.15
C GLY A 7 4.34 7.16 2.70
N MET A 8 3.26 7.50 1.99
CA MET A 8 3.07 7.17 0.58
C MET A 8 4.13 7.79 -0.32
N ARG A 9 4.63 9.00 0.00
CA ARG A 9 5.77 9.58 -0.74
C ARG A 9 7.02 8.70 -0.64
N TYR A 10 7.31 8.13 0.52
CA TYR A 10 8.46 7.23 0.67
C TYR A 10 8.23 5.90 -0.04
N VAL A 11 7.05 5.30 0.10
CA VAL A 11 6.70 4.04 -0.59
C VAL A 11 6.84 4.20 -2.11
N ARG A 12 6.23 5.25 -2.68
CA ARG A 12 6.32 5.54 -4.13
C ARG A 12 7.75 5.81 -4.58
N ALA A 13 8.55 6.52 -3.78
CA ALA A 13 9.95 6.78 -4.11
C ALA A 13 10.78 5.49 -4.13
N THR A 14 10.61 4.62 -3.13
CA THR A 14 11.31 3.33 -3.05
C THR A 14 10.94 2.41 -4.20
N LEU A 15 9.64 2.24 -4.50
CA LEU A 15 9.19 1.46 -5.66
C LEU A 15 9.67 2.04 -6.99
N GLY A 16 9.71 3.37 -7.09
CA GLY A 16 10.24 4.07 -8.26
C GLY A 16 11.71 3.77 -8.54
N PHE A 17 12.55 3.49 -7.53
CA PHE A 17 13.93 3.03 -7.75
C PHE A 17 14.00 1.67 -8.46
N GLU A 18 12.97 0.85 -8.31
CA GLU A 18 12.85 -0.47 -8.92
C GLU A 18 12.03 -0.44 -10.23
N GLY A 19 11.57 0.74 -10.66
CA GLY A 19 10.71 0.90 -11.83
C GLY A 19 9.27 0.42 -11.62
N LEU A 20 8.85 0.25 -10.37
CA LEU A 20 7.52 -0.21 -9.99
C LEU A 20 6.60 0.97 -9.66
N VAL A 21 5.30 0.79 -9.89
CA VAL A 21 4.25 1.76 -9.56
C VAL A 21 3.10 0.99 -8.92
N LEU A 22 2.55 1.53 -7.84
CA LEU A 22 1.36 0.96 -7.22
C LEU A 22 0.15 1.13 -8.13
N THR A 23 -0.65 0.09 -8.23
CA THR A 23 -2.00 0.14 -8.75
C THR A 23 -2.93 0.88 -7.76
N GLU A 24 -4.09 1.32 -8.25
CA GLU A 24 -5.09 1.97 -7.40
C GLU A 24 -5.60 1.04 -6.28
N GLU A 25 -5.67 -0.27 -6.53
CA GLU A 25 -6.11 -1.25 -5.54
C GLU A 25 -5.09 -1.44 -4.41
N GLU A 26 -3.79 -1.47 -4.75
CA GLU A 26 -2.73 -1.55 -3.76
C GLU A 26 -2.64 -0.28 -2.90
N GLU A 27 -2.80 0.91 -3.49
CA GLU A 27 -2.84 2.16 -2.72
C GLU A 27 -4.03 2.20 -1.74
N LYS A 28 -5.22 1.77 -2.19
CA LYS A 28 -6.40 1.64 -1.31
C LYS A 28 -6.18 0.65 -0.18
N LEU A 29 -5.49 -0.47 -0.45
CA LEU A 29 -5.19 -1.46 0.58
C LEU A 29 -4.27 -0.87 1.68
N LEU A 30 -3.26 -0.09 1.28
CA LEU A 30 -2.38 0.63 2.20
C LEU A 30 -3.15 1.67 3.02
N GLU A 31 -4.04 2.44 2.40
CA GLU A 31 -4.87 3.46 3.06
C GLU A 31 -5.76 2.83 4.15
N ARG A 32 -6.46 1.74 3.82
CA ARG A 32 -7.33 1.03 4.77
C ARG A 32 -6.54 0.48 5.97
N ARG A 33 -5.35 -0.08 5.74
CA ARG A 33 -4.48 -0.56 6.82
C ARG A 33 -3.96 0.58 7.68
N PHE A 34 -3.63 1.72 7.07
CA PHE A 34 -3.17 2.92 7.77
C PHE A 34 -4.25 3.51 8.68
N HIS A 35 -5.49 3.61 8.21
CA HIS A 35 -6.63 4.10 8.99
C HIS A 35 -7.17 3.09 10.01
N GLY A 36 -6.65 1.85 10.03
CA GLY A 36 -7.09 0.81 10.95
C GLY A 36 -8.45 0.20 10.60
N GLU A 37 -8.88 0.33 9.34
CA GLU A 37 -10.12 -0.27 8.83
C GLU A 37 -10.01 -1.79 8.63
N ILE A 38 -8.78 -2.30 8.50
CA ILE A 38 -8.47 -3.72 8.38
C ILE A 38 -7.31 -4.09 9.30
N THR A 39 -7.27 -5.35 9.73
CA THR A 39 -6.15 -5.87 10.52
C THR A 39 -4.90 -6.09 9.66
N GLU A 40 -3.78 -6.39 10.33
CA GLU A 40 -2.55 -6.76 9.64
C GLU A 40 -2.69 -8.09 8.90
N GLU A 41 -3.37 -9.07 9.48
CA GLU A 41 -3.64 -10.36 8.84
C GLU A 41 -4.49 -10.19 7.57
N GLU A 42 -5.54 -9.37 7.63
CA GLU A 42 -6.38 -9.06 6.46
C GLU A 42 -5.59 -8.33 5.38
N TYR A 43 -4.70 -7.41 5.77
CA TYR A 43 -3.81 -6.72 4.85
C TYR A 43 -2.86 -7.70 4.14
N ILE A 44 -2.18 -8.57 4.90
CA ILE A 44 -1.23 -9.55 4.34
C ILE A 44 -1.93 -10.51 3.39
N GLN A 45 -3.11 -11.02 3.76
CA GLN A 45 -3.87 -11.92 2.90
C GLN A 45 -4.24 -11.23 1.58
N LYS A 46 -4.75 -10.00 1.62
CA LYS A 46 -5.14 -9.25 0.42
C LYS A 46 -3.95 -8.87 -0.45
N ALA A 47 -2.83 -8.47 0.16
CA ALA A 47 -1.61 -8.18 -0.57
C ALA A 47 -1.11 -9.43 -1.32
N PHE A 48 -1.20 -10.61 -0.70
CA PHE A 48 -0.86 -11.86 -1.35
C PHE A 48 -1.80 -12.20 -2.52
N GLU A 49 -3.11 -12.03 -2.33
CA GLU A 49 -4.11 -12.21 -3.40
C GLU A 49 -3.84 -11.31 -4.62
N LEU A 50 -3.52 -10.03 -4.39
CA LEU A 50 -3.18 -9.07 -5.46
C LEU A 50 -1.88 -9.43 -6.18
N SER A 51 -0.89 -10.00 -5.49
CA SER A 51 0.40 -10.39 -6.09
C SER A 51 0.33 -11.58 -7.05
N LEU A 52 -0.79 -12.31 -7.04
CA LEU A 52 -1.01 -13.51 -7.87
C LEU A 52 -1.83 -13.24 -9.15
N MET A 53 -2.27 -12.00 -9.37
CA MET A 53 -3.03 -11.57 -10.56
C MET A 53 -2.12 -10.99 -11.63
#